data_AF-A0A3S0D417-F1
#
_entry.id   AF-A0A3S0D417-F1
#
_cell.length_a   1.000
_cell.length_b   1.000
_cell.length_c   1.000
_cell.angle_alpha   90.00
_cell.angle_beta   90.00
_cell.angle_gamma   90.00
#
_symmetry.space_group_name_H-M   'P 1'
#
loop_
_entity.id
_entity.type
_entity.pdbx_description
1 polymer ?
#
loop_
_entity_poly.entity_id
_entity_poly.type
_entity_poly.pdbx_seq_one_letter_code
_entity_poly.pdbx_strand_id
1 'polypeptide(L)'
;MQAVLNRPTAPQSALVQFALDMDDTPAATREASAHERTGLALGRDYALHGITPPIAHLYPQSPLQRGWLAARGRPVRTPATPQVERWLALRTHAWARGRSFEDIQLTPHHLAQLDVSHCPITRELLGDDNRSIDRVRDDAGYAAGNLAVMSQRANRAKGSRSHGALREMADSCASGPITRIGGLSHAEWQRLAVLASFVTPLSHEQAAQMPLHVLPPNRLRLFNPIQALQALITRQLATPGWSARLSRLEALLPTDALRTDFNRFLLALAPRVLAAAELQSPHEIRWALEDAWALPLVQKRWTRLALQLAPEQAEALVERAAAKKLSTVHVQRHDDATDGWALATGGYLA
;
A
#
# COMPACT_ATOMS: atom_id res chain seq x y z
N MET A 1 26.80 24.48 -76.80
CA MET A 1 25.40 24.94 -77.00
C MET A 1 24.53 23.72 -77.27
N GLN A 2 23.80 23.24 -76.25
CA GLN A 2 22.42 22.77 -76.33
C GLN A 2 21.97 22.36 -74.92
N ALA A 3 20.77 22.80 -74.57
CA ALA A 3 20.21 22.84 -73.23
C ALA A 3 19.51 21.53 -72.86
N VAL A 4 19.53 21.17 -71.58
CA VAL A 4 18.55 20.25 -70.99
C VAL A 4 17.86 21.00 -69.84
N LEU A 5 16.56 21.19 -70.02
CA LEU A 5 15.65 21.88 -69.11
C LEU A 5 15.29 20.95 -67.94
N ASN A 6 15.58 21.37 -66.71
CA ASN A 6 15.08 20.73 -65.49
C ASN A 6 13.58 21.02 -65.32
N ARG A 7 12.76 19.97 -65.22
CA ARG A 7 11.37 20.05 -64.72
C ARG A 7 11.37 20.06 -63.19
N PRO A 8 10.56 20.90 -62.52
CA PRO A 8 10.39 20.83 -61.08
C PRO A 8 9.39 19.72 -60.70
N THR A 9 9.83 18.77 -59.87
CA THR A 9 8.99 17.78 -59.21
C THR A 9 8.28 18.41 -58.03
N ALA A 10 6.94 18.43 -58.04
CA ALA A 10 6.13 18.85 -56.91
C ALA A 10 6.22 17.83 -55.74
N PRO A 11 6.13 18.27 -54.47
CA PRO A 11 6.17 17.36 -53.34
C PRO A 11 4.82 16.65 -53.20
N GLN A 12 4.81 15.32 -53.32
CA GLN A 12 3.68 14.50 -52.93
C GLN A 12 3.62 14.41 -51.40
N SER A 13 2.61 15.04 -50.81
CA SER A 13 2.22 14.80 -49.42
C SER A 13 1.78 13.34 -49.26
N ALA A 14 2.63 12.50 -48.68
CA ALA A 14 2.27 11.16 -48.27
C ALA A 14 1.38 11.25 -47.02
N LEU A 15 0.06 11.15 -47.22
CA LEU A 15 -0.87 10.85 -46.15
C LEU A 15 -0.58 9.41 -45.67
N VAL A 16 -0.10 9.29 -44.42
CA VAL A 16 -0.02 8.02 -43.71
C VAL A 16 -1.45 7.52 -43.50
N GLN A 17 -1.88 6.59 -44.34
CA GLN A 17 -3.09 5.81 -44.09
C GLN A 17 -2.80 4.84 -42.95
N PHE A 18 -3.38 5.10 -41.77
CA PHE A 18 -3.55 4.07 -40.76
C PHE A 18 -4.54 3.06 -41.33
N ALA A 19 -4.07 1.87 -41.72
CA ALA A 19 -4.93 0.73 -41.94
C ALA A 19 -5.57 0.38 -40.59
N LEU A 20 -6.80 0.86 -40.39
CA LEU A 20 -7.70 0.30 -39.40
C LEU A 20 -8.15 -1.04 -39.98
N ASP A 21 -7.36 -2.09 -39.74
CA ASP A 21 -7.81 -3.46 -39.94
C ASP A 21 -8.97 -3.69 -38.96
N MET A 22 -10.18 -3.39 -39.46
CA MET A 22 -11.41 -3.84 -38.85
C MET A 22 -11.48 -5.34 -39.07
N ASP A 23 -11.10 -6.06 -38.02
CA ASP A 23 -11.25 -7.49 -37.89
C ASP A 23 -12.75 -7.84 -37.99
N ASP A 24 -13.23 -8.17 -39.21
CA ASP A 24 -14.62 -8.50 -39.58
C ASP A 24 -15.07 -9.88 -39.06
N THR A 25 -14.33 -10.46 -38.12
CA THR A 25 -14.70 -11.71 -37.46
C THR A 25 -16.04 -11.53 -36.72
N PRO A 26 -17.09 -12.32 -37.00
CA PRO A 26 -18.39 -12.18 -36.36
C PRO A 26 -18.25 -12.21 -34.84
N ALA A 27 -18.90 -11.28 -34.12
CA ALA A 27 -18.81 -11.18 -32.65
C ALA A 27 -19.14 -12.48 -31.88
N ALA A 28 -19.80 -13.45 -32.52
CA ALA A 28 -20.09 -14.77 -31.98
C ALA A 28 -18.90 -15.76 -32.01
N THR A 29 -17.82 -15.47 -32.74
CA THR A 29 -16.62 -16.33 -32.88
C THR A 29 -15.36 -15.73 -32.25
N ARG A 30 -15.41 -14.47 -31.80
CA ARG A 30 -14.28 -13.85 -31.10
C ARG A 30 -14.27 -14.33 -29.65
N GLU A 31 -13.19 -15.00 -29.22
CA GLU A 31 -13.00 -15.29 -27.80
C GLU A 31 -12.95 -13.96 -27.02
N ALA A 32 -13.86 -13.80 -26.05
CA ALA A 32 -13.91 -12.60 -25.23
C ALA A 32 -12.57 -12.39 -24.52
N SER A 33 -12.01 -11.18 -24.60
CA SER A 33 -10.74 -10.86 -23.93
C SER A 33 -10.82 -11.08 -22.42
N ALA A 34 -9.66 -11.25 -21.74
CA ALA A 34 -9.63 -11.35 -20.28
C ALA A 34 -10.34 -10.16 -19.61
N HIS A 35 -10.09 -8.95 -20.10
CA HIS A 35 -10.74 -7.72 -19.64
C HIS A 35 -12.26 -7.73 -19.84
N GLU A 36 -12.76 -8.24 -20.97
CA GLU A 36 -14.20 -8.37 -21.23
C GLU A 36 -14.85 -9.40 -20.29
N ARG A 37 -14.21 -10.56 -20.09
CA ARG A 37 -14.70 -11.60 -19.17
C ARG A 37 -14.79 -11.07 -17.74
N THR A 38 -13.77 -10.33 -17.27
CA THR A 38 -13.78 -9.69 -15.95
C THR A 38 -14.91 -8.68 -15.83
N GLY A 39 -15.13 -7.83 -16.85
CA GLY A 39 -16.23 -6.86 -16.84
C GLY A 39 -17.61 -7.52 -16.78
N LEU A 40 -17.82 -8.59 -17.55
CA LEU A 40 -19.06 -9.38 -17.52
C LEU A 40 -19.30 -10.00 -16.13
N ALA A 41 -18.27 -10.60 -15.52
CA ALA A 41 -18.35 -11.18 -14.19
C ALA A 41 -18.67 -10.12 -13.12
N LEU A 42 -17.99 -8.97 -13.19
CA LEU A 42 -18.22 -7.86 -12.26
C LEU A 42 -19.63 -7.30 -12.38
N GLY A 43 -20.15 -7.15 -13.60
CA GLY A 43 -21.54 -6.73 -13.82
C GLY A 43 -22.55 -7.69 -13.20
N ARG A 44 -22.30 -9.00 -13.34
CA ARG A 44 -23.10 -10.04 -12.69
C ARG A 44 -23.05 -9.90 -11.17
N ASP A 45 -21.89 -9.63 -10.58
CA ASP A 45 -21.75 -9.47 -9.12
C ASP A 45 -22.54 -8.27 -8.59
N TYR A 46 -22.52 -7.14 -9.30
CA TYR A 46 -23.39 -5.99 -9.00
C TYR A 46 -24.87 -6.40 -8.94
N ALA A 47 -25.34 -7.16 -9.95
CA ALA A 47 -26.73 -7.60 -9.99
C ALA A 47 -27.08 -8.56 -8.84
N LEU A 48 -26.19 -9.49 -8.50
CA LEU A 48 -26.38 -10.46 -7.42
C LEU A 48 -26.47 -9.81 -6.03
N HIS A 49 -25.87 -8.64 -5.87
CA HIS A 49 -25.92 -7.82 -4.66
C HIS A 49 -27.00 -6.73 -4.69
N GLY A 50 -27.77 -6.61 -5.78
CA GLY A 50 -28.82 -5.62 -5.93
C GLY A 50 -28.32 -4.18 -6.08
N ILE A 51 -27.05 -3.99 -6.47
CA ILE A 51 -26.46 -2.66 -6.67
C ILE A 51 -26.44 -2.32 -8.16
N THR A 52 -26.73 -1.06 -8.50
CA THR A 52 -26.53 -0.55 -9.86
C THR A 52 -25.06 -0.15 -10.05
N PRO A 53 -24.37 -0.65 -11.10
CA PRO A 53 -22.98 -0.26 -11.36
C PRO A 53 -22.83 1.26 -11.62
N PRO A 54 -21.63 1.83 -11.45
CA PRO A 54 -21.41 3.25 -11.69
C PRO A 54 -21.78 3.68 -13.11
N ILE A 55 -22.54 4.77 -13.23
CA ILE A 55 -23.11 5.22 -14.51
C ILE A 55 -22.06 5.46 -15.60
N ALA A 56 -20.85 5.88 -15.22
CA ALA A 56 -19.72 6.10 -16.11
C ALA A 56 -19.31 4.85 -16.92
N HIS A 57 -19.71 3.65 -16.47
CA HIS A 57 -19.41 2.38 -17.11
C HIS A 57 -20.65 1.72 -17.75
N LEU A 58 -21.78 2.42 -17.85
CA LEU A 58 -23.04 1.90 -18.42
C LEU A 58 -23.30 2.41 -19.85
N TYR A 59 -22.26 2.49 -20.69
CA TYR A 59 -22.37 2.86 -22.10
C TYR A 59 -22.70 1.64 -22.98
N PRO A 60 -23.27 1.85 -24.20
CA PRO A 60 -23.58 0.75 -25.12
C PRO A 60 -22.37 -0.15 -25.36
N GLN A 61 -22.58 -1.47 -25.31
CA GLN A 61 -21.56 -2.52 -25.43
C GLN A 61 -20.60 -2.69 -24.24
N SER A 62 -20.75 -1.91 -23.16
CA SER A 62 -19.95 -2.12 -21.94
C SER A 62 -20.08 -3.55 -21.42
N PRO A 63 -18.96 -4.28 -21.21
CA PRO A 63 -18.99 -5.61 -20.61
C PRO A 63 -19.65 -5.61 -19.22
N LEU A 64 -19.42 -4.55 -18.44
CA LEU A 64 -20.03 -4.37 -17.13
C LEU A 64 -21.56 -4.26 -17.24
N GLN A 65 -22.06 -3.45 -18.17
CA GLN A 65 -23.51 -3.30 -18.39
C GLN A 65 -24.13 -4.61 -18.87
N ARG A 66 -23.49 -5.29 -19.83
CA ARG A 66 -23.99 -6.57 -20.38
C ARG A 66 -24.09 -7.64 -19.29
N GLY A 67 -23.06 -7.77 -18.46
CA GLY A 67 -23.05 -8.70 -17.33
C GLY A 67 -24.14 -8.38 -16.31
N TRP A 68 -24.31 -7.10 -15.99
CA TRP A 68 -25.35 -6.63 -15.06
C TRP A 68 -26.76 -6.92 -15.59
N LEU A 69 -27.05 -6.55 -16.84
CA LEU A 69 -28.36 -6.79 -17.45
C LEU A 69 -28.68 -8.29 -17.58
N ALA A 70 -27.69 -9.13 -17.91
CA ALA A 70 -27.88 -10.57 -18.03
C ALA A 70 -28.23 -11.27 -16.70
N ALA A 71 -27.84 -10.67 -15.57
CA ALA A 71 -28.13 -11.15 -14.24
C ALA A 71 -29.26 -10.38 -13.53
N ARG A 72 -29.70 -9.25 -14.10
CA ARG A 72 -30.76 -8.41 -13.58
C ARG A 72 -32.08 -9.18 -13.59
N GLY A 73 -32.83 -9.13 -12.50
CA GLY A 73 -34.08 -9.87 -12.32
C GLY A 73 -33.92 -11.24 -11.66
N ARG A 74 -32.68 -11.72 -11.45
CA ARG A 74 -32.44 -12.83 -10.52
C ARG A 74 -32.64 -12.34 -9.08
N PRO A 75 -33.15 -13.19 -8.17
CA PRO A 75 -33.28 -12.82 -6.77
C PRO A 75 -31.92 -12.44 -6.20
N VAL A 76 -31.88 -11.31 -5.48
CA VAL A 76 -30.70 -10.84 -4.76
C VAL A 76 -30.30 -11.94 -3.77
N ARG A 77 -29.07 -12.42 -3.88
CA ARG A 77 -28.59 -13.50 -2.98
C ARG A 77 -28.35 -12.96 -1.58
N THR A 78 -27.78 -11.76 -1.49
CA THR A 78 -27.45 -11.11 -0.23
C THR A 78 -27.44 -9.59 -0.46
N PRO A 79 -28.22 -8.81 0.32
CA PRO A 79 -28.15 -7.35 0.26
C PRO A 79 -26.72 -6.87 0.48
N ALA A 80 -26.31 -5.87 -0.29
CA ALA A 80 -24.97 -5.33 -0.16
C ALA A 80 -24.76 -4.64 1.19
N THR A 81 -23.65 -4.96 1.84
CA THR A 81 -23.15 -4.17 2.96
C THR A 81 -22.24 -3.05 2.43
N PRO A 82 -21.94 -2.00 3.22
CA PRO A 82 -20.99 -0.97 2.82
C PRO A 82 -19.60 -1.51 2.43
N GLN A 83 -19.22 -2.68 2.96
CA GLN A 83 -17.98 -3.37 2.60
C GLN A 83 -18.05 -4.01 1.22
N VAL A 84 -19.21 -4.58 0.85
CA VAL A 84 -19.45 -5.14 -0.49
C VAL A 84 -19.46 -4.02 -1.54
N GLU A 85 -20.09 -2.89 -1.23
CA GLU A 85 -20.08 -1.71 -2.12
C GLU A 85 -18.66 -1.21 -2.37
N ARG A 86 -17.85 -1.05 -1.31
CA ARG A 86 -16.43 -0.68 -1.41
C ARG A 86 -15.62 -1.69 -2.23
N TRP A 87 -15.88 -2.97 -2.02
CA TRP A 87 -15.20 -4.05 -2.76
C TRP A 87 -15.52 -4.02 -4.26
N LEU A 88 -16.79 -3.90 -4.62
CA LEU A 88 -17.23 -3.77 -6.02
C LEU A 88 -16.69 -2.48 -6.67
N ALA A 89 -16.68 -1.37 -5.94
CA ALA A 89 -16.10 -0.12 -6.42
C ALA A 89 -14.59 -0.25 -6.69
N LEU A 90 -13.84 -0.92 -5.80
CA LEU A 90 -12.41 -1.15 -5.98
C LEU A 90 -12.13 -2.07 -7.18
N ARG A 91 -12.92 -3.14 -7.36
CA ARG A 91 -12.83 -4.03 -8.54
C ARG A 91 -13.13 -3.28 -9.83
N THR A 92 -14.15 -2.43 -9.82
CA THR A 92 -14.49 -1.58 -10.98
C THR A 92 -13.37 -0.62 -11.33
N HIS A 93 -12.78 0.03 -10.31
CA HIS A 93 -11.65 0.92 -10.51
C HIS A 93 -10.40 0.19 -11.04
N ALA A 94 -10.12 -1.02 -10.55
CA ALA A 94 -9.04 -1.86 -11.04
C ALA A 94 -9.27 -2.24 -12.52
N TRP A 95 -10.45 -2.79 -12.81
CA TRP A 95 -10.88 -3.18 -14.15
C TRP A 95 -10.77 -2.02 -15.14
N ALA A 96 -11.35 -0.86 -14.82
CA ALA A 96 -11.34 0.32 -15.69
C ALA A 96 -9.92 0.81 -16.05
N ARG A 97 -8.91 0.48 -15.25
CA ARG A 97 -7.50 0.84 -15.47
C ARG A 97 -6.66 -0.32 -16.01
N GLY A 98 -7.27 -1.45 -16.34
CA GLY A 98 -6.58 -2.68 -16.74
C GLY A 98 -5.70 -3.27 -15.64
N ARG A 99 -5.90 -2.89 -14.37
CA ARG A 99 -5.11 -3.37 -13.24
C ARG A 99 -5.58 -4.74 -12.80
N SER A 100 -4.62 -5.58 -12.41
CA SER A 100 -4.91 -6.86 -11.79
C SER A 100 -5.59 -6.64 -10.43
N PHE A 101 -6.58 -7.48 -10.14
CA PHE A 101 -7.27 -7.55 -8.86
C PHE A 101 -7.27 -9.01 -8.40
N GLU A 102 -6.74 -9.25 -7.21
CA GLU A 102 -6.62 -10.58 -6.62
C GLU A 102 -7.94 -10.93 -5.93
N ASP A 103 -8.75 -11.84 -6.50
CA ASP A 103 -10.12 -12.08 -6.05
C ASP A 103 -10.25 -13.05 -4.84
N ILE A 104 -9.19 -13.75 -4.42
CA ILE A 104 -9.27 -14.79 -3.38
C ILE A 104 -9.07 -14.20 -1.98
N GLN A 105 -7.98 -13.46 -1.76
CA GLN A 105 -7.67 -12.90 -0.43
C GLN A 105 -8.30 -11.52 -0.25
N LEU A 106 -8.45 -10.73 -1.32
CA LEU A 106 -9.06 -9.40 -1.28
C LEU A 106 -10.61 -9.46 -1.29
N THR A 107 -11.16 -9.82 -0.13
CA THR A 107 -12.60 -9.94 0.11
C THR A 107 -13.21 -8.68 0.75
N PRO A 108 -14.56 -8.53 0.78
CA PRO A 108 -15.21 -7.47 1.57
C PRO A 108 -14.77 -7.47 3.04
N HIS A 109 -14.58 -8.64 3.65
CA HIS A 109 -14.09 -8.78 5.02
C HIS A 109 -12.65 -8.27 5.17
N HIS A 110 -11.78 -8.55 4.20
CA HIS A 110 -10.42 -8.01 4.18
C HIS A 110 -10.44 -6.48 4.14
N LEU A 111 -11.24 -5.88 3.26
CA LEU A 111 -11.35 -4.42 3.16
C LEU A 111 -11.89 -3.77 4.44
N ALA A 112 -12.80 -4.44 5.15
CA ALA A 112 -13.30 -3.99 6.45
C ALA A 112 -12.18 -3.85 7.49
N GLN A 113 -11.15 -4.69 7.41
CA GLN A 113 -10.03 -4.68 8.34
C GLN A 113 -8.99 -3.60 8.02
N LEU A 114 -9.06 -2.99 6.83
CA LEU A 114 -8.21 -1.85 6.46
C LEU A 114 -8.75 -0.52 7.01
N ASP A 115 -9.95 -0.52 7.59
CA ASP A 115 -10.62 0.70 8.04
C ASP A 115 -9.81 1.41 9.14
N VAL A 116 -9.66 2.73 9.00
CA VAL A 116 -8.88 3.57 9.90
C VAL A 116 -9.53 4.95 9.97
N SER A 117 -9.56 5.53 11.17
CA SER A 117 -10.20 6.83 11.40
C SER A 117 -9.37 8.01 10.89
N HIS A 118 -8.04 7.90 10.92
CA HIS A 118 -7.13 8.97 10.51
C HIS A 118 -6.16 8.50 9.44
N CYS A 119 -5.80 9.41 8.55
CA CYS A 119 -4.81 9.17 7.52
C CYS A 119 -3.45 8.88 8.17
N PRO A 120 -2.77 7.75 7.87
CA PRO A 120 -1.45 7.47 8.42
C PRO A 120 -0.38 8.45 7.96
N ILE A 121 -0.62 9.16 6.85
CA ILE A 121 0.31 10.12 6.26
C ILE A 121 0.04 11.54 6.76
N THR A 122 -1.17 12.05 6.50
CA THR A 122 -1.53 13.43 6.82
C THR A 122 -2.00 13.62 8.26
N ARG A 123 -2.34 12.53 8.96
CA ARG A 123 -2.94 12.50 10.31
C ARG A 123 -4.30 13.21 10.41
N GLU A 124 -4.89 13.59 9.29
CA GLU A 124 -6.25 14.15 9.23
C GLU A 124 -7.31 13.05 9.37
N LEU A 125 -8.50 13.43 9.89
CA LEU A 125 -9.65 12.54 9.95
C LEU A 125 -10.08 12.11 8.54
N LEU A 126 -10.39 10.83 8.37
CA LEU A 126 -10.87 10.26 7.12
C LEU A 126 -12.40 10.14 7.12
N GLY A 127 -13.03 10.93 6.25
CA GLY A 127 -14.44 10.82 5.87
C GLY A 127 -14.61 10.17 4.50
N ASP A 128 -15.85 10.03 4.06
CA ASP A 128 -16.15 9.41 2.75
C ASP A 128 -15.66 10.25 1.56
N ASP A 129 -15.53 11.56 1.74
CA ASP A 129 -15.14 12.54 0.72
C ASP A 129 -13.62 12.60 0.48
N ASN A 130 -12.82 12.33 1.50
CA ASN A 130 -11.36 12.45 1.45
C ASN A 130 -10.63 11.11 1.57
N ARG A 131 -11.33 9.99 1.79
CA ARG A 131 -10.74 8.65 1.90
C ARG A 131 -10.35 8.08 0.54
N SER A 132 -9.26 7.33 0.52
CA SER A 132 -8.76 6.61 -0.65
C SER A 132 -8.07 5.30 -0.26
N ILE A 133 -8.14 4.30 -1.13
CA ILE A 133 -7.35 3.06 -1.02
C ILE A 133 -6.18 3.18 -1.98
N ASP A 134 -4.97 3.19 -1.44
CA ASP A 134 -3.72 3.22 -2.19
C ASP A 134 -3.15 1.80 -2.36
N ARG A 135 -2.50 1.58 -3.50
CA ARG A 135 -1.60 0.45 -3.71
C ARG A 135 -0.22 0.91 -3.29
N VAL A 136 0.23 0.51 -2.10
CA VAL A 136 1.47 1.03 -1.50
C VAL A 136 2.65 0.82 -2.45
N ARG A 137 2.70 -0.35 -3.09
CA ARG A 137 3.59 -0.65 -4.21
C ARG A 137 2.83 -0.52 -5.54
N ASP A 138 3.19 0.46 -6.37
CA ASP A 138 2.41 0.83 -7.58
C ASP A 138 2.63 -0.07 -8.81
N ASP A 139 3.75 -0.78 -8.88
CA ASP A 139 4.06 -1.83 -9.86
C ASP A 139 3.43 -3.19 -9.48
N ALA A 140 2.56 -3.22 -8.46
CA ALA A 140 1.74 -4.35 -8.09
C ALA A 140 0.24 -4.07 -8.33
N GLY A 141 -0.54 -5.14 -8.49
CA GLY A 141 -2.00 -5.09 -8.59
C GLY A 141 -2.68 -4.72 -7.27
N TYR A 142 -4.01 -4.73 -7.28
CA TYR A 142 -4.81 -4.70 -6.07
C TYR A 142 -4.79 -6.09 -5.42
N ALA A 143 -3.98 -6.24 -4.39
CA ALA A 143 -3.76 -7.52 -3.71
C ALA A 143 -3.67 -7.35 -2.20
N ALA A 144 -4.08 -8.38 -1.46
CA ALA A 144 -3.91 -8.44 -0.02
C ALA A 144 -2.43 -8.24 0.36
N GLY A 145 -2.18 -7.43 1.38
CA GLY A 145 -0.81 -7.10 1.78
C GLY A 145 -0.21 -5.87 1.10
N ASN A 146 -0.81 -5.35 0.02
CA ASN A 146 -0.31 -4.18 -0.71
C ASN A 146 -1.20 -2.93 -0.57
N LEU A 147 -2.27 -2.99 0.21
CA LEU A 147 -3.25 -1.90 0.29
C LEU A 147 -3.15 -1.13 1.61
N ALA A 148 -3.33 0.19 1.52
CA ALA A 148 -3.46 1.05 2.67
C ALA A 148 -4.57 2.10 2.44
N VAL A 149 -5.37 2.35 3.48
CA VAL A 149 -6.33 3.46 3.49
C VAL A 149 -5.60 4.75 3.89
N MET A 150 -5.71 5.78 3.08
CA MET A 150 -5.13 7.11 3.33
C MET A 150 -5.99 8.21 2.71
N SER A 151 -5.62 9.47 2.93
CA SER A 151 -6.33 10.60 2.32
C SER A 151 -6.07 10.66 0.82
N GLN A 152 -7.05 11.14 0.05
CA GLN A 152 -6.91 11.39 -1.38
C GLN A 152 -5.77 12.37 -1.68
N ARG A 153 -5.51 13.33 -0.78
CA ARG A 153 -4.36 14.24 -0.86
C ARG A 153 -3.03 13.47 -0.84
N ALA A 154 -2.86 12.56 0.12
CA ALA A 154 -1.65 11.73 0.21
C ALA A 154 -1.51 10.79 -0.99
N ASN A 155 -2.59 10.11 -1.37
CA ASN A 155 -2.57 9.17 -2.50
C ASN A 155 -2.23 9.88 -3.83
N ARG A 156 -2.87 11.04 -4.09
CA ARG A 156 -2.57 11.85 -5.30
C ARG A 156 -1.13 12.36 -5.31
N ALA A 157 -0.61 12.80 -4.16
CA ALA A 157 0.77 13.25 -4.06
C ALA A 157 1.76 12.10 -4.30
N LYS A 158 1.53 10.92 -3.71
CA LYS A 158 2.33 9.71 -3.97
C LYS A 158 2.38 9.41 -5.47
N GLY A 159 1.22 9.37 -6.13
CA GLY A 159 1.15 9.02 -7.55
C GLY A 159 1.70 7.61 -7.78
N SER A 160 2.56 7.43 -8.78
CA SER A 160 3.24 6.15 -9.08
C SER A 160 4.70 6.11 -8.60
N ARG A 161 5.07 6.94 -7.62
CA ARG A 161 6.46 7.06 -7.16
C ARG A 161 6.91 5.82 -6.40
N SER A 162 8.12 5.35 -6.70
CA SER A 162 8.79 4.29 -5.94
C SER A 162 9.24 4.78 -4.57
N HIS A 163 9.60 3.87 -3.67
CA HIS A 163 10.19 4.19 -2.37
C HIS A 163 11.36 5.18 -2.47
N GLY A 164 12.28 4.98 -3.42
CA GLY A 164 13.42 5.86 -3.64
C GLY A 164 12.99 7.28 -4.01
N ALA A 165 12.07 7.41 -4.97
CA ALA A 165 11.53 8.70 -5.36
C ALA A 165 10.79 9.40 -4.20
N LEU A 166 10.06 8.66 -3.36
CA LEU A 166 9.41 9.23 -2.17
C LEU A 166 10.43 9.77 -1.16
N ARG A 167 11.58 9.11 -1.01
CA ARG A 167 12.67 9.59 -0.15
C ARG A 167 13.31 10.87 -0.71
N GLU A 168 13.55 10.91 -2.02
CA GLU A 168 14.05 12.11 -2.70
C GLU A 168 13.10 13.32 -2.53
N MET A 169 11.78 13.09 -2.55
CA MET A 169 10.79 14.13 -2.27
C MET A 169 10.90 14.65 -0.82
N ALA A 170 11.08 13.73 0.14
CA ALA A 170 11.26 14.09 1.54
C ALA A 170 12.54 14.93 1.74
N ASP A 171 13.66 14.49 1.16
CA ASP A 171 14.95 15.17 1.24
C ASP A 171 14.88 16.56 0.59
N SER A 172 14.25 16.65 -0.59
CA SER A 172 14.03 17.91 -1.30
C SER A 172 13.19 18.91 -0.48
N CYS A 173 12.16 18.43 0.23
CA CYS A 173 11.37 19.26 1.15
C CYS A 173 12.17 19.75 2.37
N ALA A 174 13.20 19.00 2.80
CA ALA A 174 14.02 19.36 3.95
C ALA A 174 15.09 20.39 3.59
N SER A 175 15.73 20.25 2.42
CA SER A 175 16.86 21.08 2.00
C SER A 175 16.46 22.27 1.13
N GLY A 176 15.30 22.22 0.48
CA GLY A 176 14.86 23.24 -0.48
C GLY A 176 14.12 24.42 0.15
N PRO A 177 13.97 25.54 -0.59
CA PRO A 177 13.16 26.69 -0.16
C PRO A 177 11.65 26.36 -0.14
N ILE A 178 11.24 25.30 -0.84
CA ILE A 178 9.85 24.85 -0.92
C ILE A 178 9.61 23.77 0.15
N THR A 179 8.89 24.14 1.21
CA THR A 179 8.60 23.27 2.36
C THR A 179 7.40 22.35 2.14
N ARG A 180 6.66 22.52 1.03
CA ARG A 180 5.54 21.66 0.61
C ARG A 180 5.61 21.35 -0.88
N ILE A 181 5.77 20.09 -1.23
CA ILE A 181 5.78 19.63 -2.62
C ILE A 181 4.61 18.69 -2.84
N GLY A 182 3.84 18.87 -3.92
CA GLY A 182 2.63 18.08 -4.19
C GLY A 182 1.56 18.21 -3.11
N GLY A 183 1.59 19.29 -2.32
CA GLY A 183 0.69 19.51 -1.18
C GLY A 183 1.07 18.79 0.11
N LEU A 184 2.20 18.07 0.14
CA LEU A 184 2.72 17.40 1.33
C LEU A 184 3.97 18.09 1.87
N SER A 185 4.08 18.15 3.19
CA SER A 185 5.25 18.60 3.95
C SER A 185 6.33 17.53 4.05
N HIS A 186 7.52 17.90 4.53
CA HIS A 186 8.63 16.97 4.79
C HIS A 186 8.20 15.76 5.63
N ALA A 187 7.52 15.97 6.77
CA ALA A 187 7.08 14.88 7.65
C ALA A 187 6.06 13.94 6.96
N GLU A 188 5.16 14.49 6.14
CA GLU A 188 4.20 13.69 5.37
C GLU A 188 4.91 12.85 4.30
N TRP A 189 5.92 13.40 3.61
CA TRP A 189 6.75 12.64 2.67
C TRP A 189 7.58 11.55 3.37
N GLN A 190 8.14 11.82 4.54
CA GLN A 190 8.84 10.81 5.33
C GLN A 190 7.93 9.64 5.70
N ARG A 191 6.69 9.91 6.13
CA ARG A 191 5.70 8.85 6.42
C ARG A 191 5.36 8.04 5.17
N LEU A 192 5.23 8.68 4.00
CA LEU A 192 5.00 7.95 2.74
C LEU A 192 6.17 7.06 2.36
N ALA A 193 7.40 7.56 2.49
CA ALA A 193 8.60 6.78 2.21
C ALA A 193 8.67 5.56 3.16
N VAL A 194 8.43 5.75 4.45
CA VAL A 194 8.40 4.64 5.42
C VAL A 194 7.28 3.65 5.10
N LEU A 195 6.08 4.11 4.75
CA LEU A 195 4.98 3.23 4.34
C LEU A 195 5.37 2.37 3.13
N ALA A 196 5.96 2.98 2.10
CA ALA A 196 6.42 2.29 0.90
C ALA A 196 7.56 1.30 1.18
N SER A 197 8.42 1.61 2.16
CA SER A 197 9.54 0.74 2.54
C SER A 197 9.09 -0.62 3.07
N PHE A 198 7.92 -0.70 3.71
CA PHE A 198 7.42 -1.98 4.24
C PHE A 198 7.21 -3.03 3.14
N VAL A 199 6.86 -2.60 1.93
CA VAL A 199 6.58 -3.48 0.78
C VAL A 199 7.63 -3.34 -0.33
N THR A 200 8.77 -2.74 0.00
CA THR A 200 9.93 -2.64 -0.89
C THR A 200 11.04 -3.53 -0.31
N PRO A 201 11.59 -4.47 -1.08
CA PRO A 201 12.76 -5.22 -0.64
C PRO A 201 13.93 -4.26 -0.45
N LEU A 202 14.44 -4.16 0.78
CA LEU A 202 15.61 -3.35 1.11
C LEU A 202 16.72 -4.25 1.64
N SER A 203 17.97 -3.80 1.54
CA SER A 203 19.03 -4.43 2.33
C SER A 203 18.73 -4.26 3.83
N HIS A 204 19.18 -5.22 4.64
CA HIS A 204 19.00 -5.15 6.09
C HIS A 204 19.54 -3.85 6.68
N GLU A 205 20.69 -3.40 6.21
CA GLU A 205 21.32 -2.15 6.64
C GLU A 205 20.43 -0.94 6.34
N GLN A 206 19.90 -0.83 5.12
CA GLN A 206 19.00 0.25 4.75
C GLN A 206 17.73 0.24 5.59
N ALA A 207 17.11 -0.93 5.78
CA ALA A 207 15.90 -1.08 6.58
C ALA A 207 16.15 -0.77 8.07
N ALA A 208 17.30 -1.17 8.61
CA ALA A 208 17.69 -0.92 10.00
C ALA A 208 17.88 0.57 10.31
N GLN A 209 18.31 1.36 9.31
CA GLN A 209 18.54 2.81 9.46
C GLN A 209 17.27 3.64 9.25
N MET A 210 16.15 3.04 8.84
CA MET A 210 14.91 3.77 8.61
C MET A 210 14.20 4.10 9.93
N PRO A 211 13.86 5.38 10.18
CA PRO A 211 12.99 5.74 11.28
C PRO A 211 11.55 5.30 11.03
N LEU A 212 10.89 4.75 12.06
CA LEU A 212 9.50 4.31 11.98
C LEU A 212 8.53 5.49 12.16
N HIS A 213 8.53 6.42 11.19
CA HIS A 213 7.66 7.61 11.21
C HIS A 213 6.17 7.30 11.07
N VAL A 214 5.83 6.07 10.67
CA VAL A 214 4.47 5.56 10.59
C VAL A 214 4.46 4.08 10.95
N LEU A 215 3.53 3.66 11.80
CA LEU A 215 3.29 2.23 12.04
C LEU A 215 2.63 1.61 10.81
N PRO A 216 2.97 0.35 10.47
CA PRO A 216 2.32 -0.35 9.36
C PRO A 216 0.80 -0.40 9.59
N PRO A 217 0.00 0.07 8.61
CA PRO A 217 -1.45 -0.15 8.60
C PRO A 217 -1.80 -1.63 8.74
N ASN A 218 -3.02 -1.90 9.20
CA ASN A 218 -3.46 -3.28 9.37
C ASN A 218 -3.44 -4.02 8.02
N ARG A 219 -3.09 -5.32 8.05
CA ARG A 219 -2.96 -6.20 6.88
C ARG A 219 -1.92 -5.82 5.83
N LEU A 220 -1.12 -4.77 6.02
CA LEU A 220 0.04 -4.53 5.16
C LEU A 220 1.10 -5.60 5.42
N ARG A 221 1.67 -6.19 4.35
CA ARG A 221 2.80 -7.12 4.47
C ARG A 221 4.09 -6.32 4.71
N LEU A 222 5.00 -6.88 5.50
CA LEU A 222 6.30 -6.28 5.81
C LEU A 222 7.39 -7.20 5.27
N PHE A 223 8.14 -6.73 4.27
CA PHE A 223 9.20 -7.51 3.61
C PHE A 223 10.51 -7.48 4.39
N ASN A 224 10.71 -6.47 5.24
CA ASN A 224 11.95 -6.28 5.97
C ASN A 224 11.74 -6.69 7.45
N PRO A 225 12.30 -7.83 7.91
CA PRO A 225 12.06 -8.34 9.26
C PRO A 225 12.43 -7.36 10.37
N ILE A 226 13.48 -6.57 10.14
CA ILE A 226 13.92 -5.57 11.11
C ILE A 226 12.89 -4.45 11.32
N GLN A 227 12.14 -4.08 10.28
CA GLN A 227 11.03 -3.13 10.39
C GLN A 227 9.81 -3.76 11.08
N ALA A 228 9.58 -5.06 10.89
CA ALA A 228 8.57 -5.80 11.66
C ALA A 228 8.89 -5.80 13.16
N LEU A 229 10.17 -5.94 13.53
CA LEU A 229 10.63 -5.81 14.91
C LEU A 229 10.44 -4.39 15.45
N GLN A 230 10.77 -3.34 14.67
CA GLN A 230 10.49 -1.94 15.06
C GLN A 230 9.01 -1.74 15.37
N ALA A 231 8.12 -2.22 14.48
CA ALA A 231 6.69 -2.10 14.64
C ALA A 231 6.16 -2.88 15.86
N LEU A 232 6.67 -4.10 16.09
CA LEU A 232 6.31 -4.91 17.24
C LEU A 232 6.66 -4.21 18.55
N ILE A 233 7.90 -3.72 18.69
CA ILE A 233 8.36 -3.01 19.89
C ILE A 233 7.52 -1.76 20.12
N THR A 234 7.31 -0.95 19.09
CA THR A 234 6.56 0.31 19.18
C THR A 234 5.11 0.06 19.62
N ARG A 235 4.46 -0.99 19.13
CA ARG A 235 3.10 -1.37 19.55
C ARG A 235 3.02 -1.81 21.01
N GLN A 236 4.11 -2.36 21.58
CA GLN A 236 4.15 -2.70 23.01
C GLN A 236 4.16 -1.46 23.89
N LEU A 237 4.83 -0.39 23.45
CA LEU A 237 4.94 0.86 24.19
C LEU A 237 3.60 1.60 24.34
N ALA A 238 2.68 1.39 23.40
CA ALA A 238 1.35 2.00 23.42
C ALA A 238 0.36 1.38 24.44
N THR A 239 0.78 0.36 25.20
CA THR A 239 -0.12 -0.40 26.07
C THR A 239 0.35 -0.42 27.53
N PRO A 240 -0.56 -0.37 28.53
CA PRO A 240 -0.18 -0.44 29.95
C PRO A 240 0.63 -1.69 30.28
N GLY A 241 1.63 -1.58 31.17
CA GLY A 241 2.54 -2.69 31.51
C GLY A 241 3.59 -2.99 30.42
N TRP A 242 3.92 -2.00 29.59
CA TRP A 242 4.90 -2.15 28.51
C TRP A 242 6.28 -2.59 29.01
N SER A 243 6.71 -2.14 30.18
CA SER A 243 8.03 -2.47 30.75
C SER A 243 8.20 -3.98 30.94
N ALA A 244 7.24 -4.63 31.60
CA ALA A 244 7.24 -6.07 31.82
C ALA A 244 7.22 -6.88 30.51
N ARG A 245 6.47 -6.41 29.50
CA ARG A 245 6.44 -7.06 28.18
C ARG A 245 7.77 -6.90 27.43
N LEU A 246 8.41 -5.74 27.54
CA LEU A 246 9.71 -5.52 26.91
C LEU A 246 10.85 -6.26 27.61
N SER A 247 10.81 -6.45 28.93
CA SER A 247 11.75 -7.37 29.61
C SER A 247 11.59 -8.81 29.14
N ARG A 248 10.35 -9.25 28.86
CA ARG A 248 10.10 -10.57 28.26
C ARG A 248 10.61 -10.66 26.82
N LEU A 249 10.59 -9.57 26.06
CA LEU A 249 11.17 -9.50 24.71
C LEU A 249 12.70 -9.50 24.77
N GLU A 250 13.29 -8.72 25.67
CA GLU A 250 14.73 -8.71 25.95
C GLU A 250 15.25 -10.12 26.25
N ALA A 251 14.51 -10.88 27.06
CA ALA A 251 14.86 -12.26 27.39
C ALA A 251 14.93 -13.21 26.18
N LEU A 252 14.35 -12.82 25.03
CA LEU A 252 14.42 -13.60 23.79
C LEU A 252 15.68 -13.28 22.96
N LEU A 253 16.40 -12.20 23.28
CA LEU A 253 17.62 -11.82 22.58
C LEU A 253 18.76 -12.83 22.85
N PRO A 254 19.53 -13.19 21.82
CA PRO A 254 20.45 -14.32 21.87
C PRO A 254 21.74 -14.05 22.65
N THR A 255 22.14 -12.78 22.83
CA THR A 255 23.41 -12.42 23.49
C THR A 255 23.24 -11.30 24.52
N ASP A 256 24.12 -11.26 25.52
CA ASP A 256 24.13 -10.20 26.53
C ASP A 256 24.47 -8.82 25.95
N ALA A 257 25.27 -8.80 24.88
CA ALA A 257 25.57 -7.58 24.13
C ALA A 257 24.29 -6.98 23.51
N LEU A 258 23.46 -7.82 22.87
CA LEU A 258 22.17 -7.41 22.31
C LEU A 258 21.20 -6.96 23.40
N ARG A 259 21.14 -7.66 24.54
CA ARG A 259 20.31 -7.25 25.70
C ARG A 259 20.73 -5.88 26.22
N THR A 260 22.03 -5.65 26.36
CA THR A 260 22.60 -4.38 26.79
C THR A 260 22.23 -3.25 25.84
N ASP A 261 22.39 -3.45 24.53
CA ASP A 261 22.07 -2.42 23.54
C ASP A 261 20.56 -2.21 23.37
N PHE A 262 19.74 -3.26 23.56
CA PHE A 262 18.29 -3.14 23.65
C PHE A 262 17.85 -2.28 24.83
N ASN A 263 18.39 -2.51 26.03
CA ASN A 263 18.11 -1.68 27.21
C ASN A 263 18.51 -0.22 26.99
N ARG A 264 19.67 0.04 26.37
CA ARG A 264 20.10 1.41 26.01
C ARG A 264 19.15 2.08 25.03
N PHE A 265 18.61 1.32 24.07
CA PHE A 265 17.58 1.80 23.15
C PHE A 265 16.27 2.11 23.88
N LEU A 266 15.80 1.23 24.79
CA LEU A 266 14.60 1.48 25.59
C LEU A 266 14.73 2.71 26.47
N LEU A 267 15.88 2.91 27.12
CA LEU A 267 16.15 4.11 27.93
C LEU A 267 16.14 5.39 27.09
N ALA A 268 16.53 5.33 25.81
CA ALA A 268 16.43 6.47 24.90
C ALA A 268 14.97 6.80 24.54
N LEU A 269 14.07 5.81 24.49
CA LEU A 269 12.64 5.98 24.22
C LEU A 269 11.81 6.34 25.46
N ALA A 270 12.23 5.90 26.65
CA ALA A 270 11.44 5.98 27.88
C ALA A 270 10.83 7.37 28.17
N PRO A 271 11.56 8.50 28.03
CA PRO A 271 10.96 9.82 28.27
C PRO A 271 9.76 10.12 27.37
N ARG A 272 9.78 9.67 26.10
CA ARG A 272 8.68 9.87 25.15
C ARG A 272 7.51 8.94 25.40
N VAL A 273 7.79 7.74 25.88
CA VAL A 273 6.76 6.77 26.26
C VAL A 273 6.01 7.26 27.50
N LEU A 274 6.72 7.82 28.48
CA LEU A 274 6.10 8.42 29.67
C LEU A 274 5.23 9.62 29.31
N ALA A 275 5.72 10.52 28.45
CA ALA A 275 4.93 11.64 27.96
C ALA A 275 3.70 11.18 27.16
N ALA A 276 3.85 10.14 26.33
CA ALA A 276 2.73 9.59 25.57
C ALA A 276 1.67 8.94 26.47
N ALA A 277 2.03 8.43 27.65
CA ALA A 277 1.09 7.82 28.59
C ALA A 277 0.10 8.82 29.21
N GLU A 278 0.38 10.13 29.13
CA GLU A 278 -0.54 11.18 29.60
C GLU A 278 -1.63 11.52 28.57
N LEU A 279 -1.46 11.08 27.32
CA LEU A 279 -2.41 11.32 26.24
C LEU A 279 -3.65 10.44 26.38
N GLN A 280 -4.80 10.98 25.97
CA GLN A 280 -6.10 10.34 26.20
C GLN A 280 -6.58 9.53 25.00
N SER A 281 -6.21 9.93 23.78
CA SER A 281 -6.67 9.24 22.58
C SER A 281 -5.64 8.21 22.08
N PRO A 282 -6.08 7.02 21.62
CA PRO A 282 -5.18 5.99 21.10
C PRO A 282 -4.34 6.44 19.89
N HIS A 283 -4.87 7.36 19.06
CA HIS A 283 -4.17 7.84 17.88
C HIS A 283 -3.08 8.87 18.23
N GLU A 284 -3.30 9.74 19.22
CA GLU A 284 -2.26 10.64 19.74
C GLU A 284 -1.10 9.86 20.37
N ILE A 285 -1.40 8.83 21.19
CA ILE A 285 -0.37 7.93 21.76
C ILE A 285 0.47 7.32 20.64
N ARG A 286 -0.20 6.77 19.62
CA ARG A 286 0.46 6.18 18.46
C ARG A 286 1.37 7.19 17.75
N TRP A 287 0.89 8.39 17.47
CA TRP A 287 1.65 9.42 16.76
C TRP A 287 2.84 9.91 17.56
N ALA A 288 2.70 10.08 18.88
CA ALA A 288 3.81 10.46 19.76
C ALA A 288 4.93 9.40 19.74
N LEU A 289 4.57 8.11 19.69
CA LEU A 289 5.52 7.01 19.60
C LEU A 289 6.17 6.93 18.21
N GLU A 290 5.42 7.15 17.13
CA GLU A 290 5.97 7.27 15.76
C GLU A 290 6.97 8.44 15.67
N ASP A 291 6.63 9.60 16.25
CA ASP A 291 7.48 10.79 16.24
C ASP A 291 8.73 10.62 17.11
N ALA A 292 8.68 9.79 18.15
CA ALA A 292 9.85 9.46 18.97
C ALA A 292 10.98 8.79 18.17
N TRP A 293 10.64 8.09 17.08
CA TRP A 293 11.63 7.54 16.17
C TRP A 293 12.40 8.61 15.39
N ALA A 294 11.91 9.84 15.28
CA ALA A 294 12.67 10.92 14.64
C ALA A 294 13.88 11.40 15.47
N LEU A 295 13.97 11.01 16.75
CA LEU A 295 15.00 11.52 17.65
C LEU A 295 16.38 10.91 17.33
N PRO A 296 17.44 11.73 17.16
CA PRO A 296 18.77 11.23 16.81
C PRO A 296 19.32 10.18 17.78
N LEU A 297 19.07 10.34 19.09
CA LEU A 297 19.53 9.37 20.08
C LEU A 297 18.81 8.02 19.95
N VAL A 298 17.49 8.04 19.71
CA VAL A 298 16.69 6.82 19.48
C VAL A 298 17.21 6.10 18.25
N GLN A 299 17.39 6.82 17.14
CA GLN A 299 17.93 6.25 15.90
C GLN A 299 19.33 5.68 16.06
N LYS A 300 20.22 6.40 16.74
CA LYS A 300 21.59 5.93 17.00
C LYS A 300 21.61 4.63 17.80
N ARG A 301 20.79 4.52 18.85
CA ARG A 301 20.71 3.31 19.69
C ARG A 301 20.03 2.16 18.97
N TRP A 302 18.95 2.45 18.25
CA TRP A 302 18.26 1.47 17.42
C TRP A 302 19.19 0.89 16.35
N THR A 303 19.82 1.73 15.53
CA THR A 303 20.68 1.31 14.42
C THR A 303 21.81 0.40 14.94
N ARG A 304 22.43 0.77 16.06
CA ARG A 304 23.45 -0.07 16.70
C ARG A 304 22.93 -1.45 17.09
N LEU A 305 21.73 -1.54 17.67
CA LEU A 305 21.10 -2.81 18.02
C LEU A 305 20.74 -3.60 16.76
N ALA A 306 20.10 -2.95 15.79
CA ALA A 306 19.54 -3.56 14.59
C ALA A 306 20.63 -4.15 13.68
N LEU A 307 21.77 -3.47 13.54
CA LEU A 307 22.91 -3.94 12.74
C LEU A 307 23.66 -5.12 13.36
N GLN A 308 23.40 -5.44 14.64
CA GLN A 308 23.94 -6.66 15.28
C GLN A 308 23.07 -7.90 15.02
N LEU A 309 21.85 -7.71 14.50
CA LEU A 309 20.95 -8.81 14.15
C LEU A 309 21.07 -9.10 12.65
N ALA A 310 21.04 -10.38 12.28
CA ALA A 310 20.77 -10.80 10.91
C ALA A 310 19.25 -10.72 10.61
N PRO A 311 18.83 -10.64 9.33
CA PRO A 311 17.42 -10.65 8.95
C PRO A 311 16.62 -11.80 9.55
N GLU A 312 17.18 -13.01 9.52
CA GLU A 312 16.54 -14.25 9.99
C GLU A 312 16.40 -14.22 11.52
N GLN A 313 17.35 -13.60 12.23
CA GLN A 313 17.25 -13.43 13.67
C GLN A 313 16.15 -12.44 14.05
N ALA A 314 15.99 -11.36 13.29
CA ALA A 314 14.91 -10.40 13.49
C ALA A 314 13.53 -11.04 13.21
N GLU A 315 13.41 -11.83 12.14
CA GLU A 315 12.20 -12.59 11.83
C GLU A 315 11.86 -13.59 12.94
N ALA A 316 12.81 -14.44 13.32
CA ALA A 316 12.62 -15.42 14.40
C ALA A 316 12.27 -14.76 15.74
N LEU A 317 12.81 -13.57 16.02
CA LEU A 317 12.47 -12.81 17.23
C LEU A 317 11.01 -12.34 17.19
N VAL A 318 10.53 -11.83 16.05
CA VAL A 318 9.14 -11.41 15.86
C VAL A 318 8.19 -12.60 16.01
N GLU A 319 8.50 -13.74 15.39
CA GLU A 319 7.71 -14.96 15.51
C GLU A 319 7.64 -15.48 16.94
N ARG A 320 8.77 -15.58 17.63
CA ARG A 320 8.84 -16.02 19.03
C ARG A 320 8.10 -15.07 19.96
N ALA A 321 8.19 -13.77 19.72
CA ALA A 321 7.45 -12.75 20.47
C ALA A 321 5.94 -12.90 20.25
N ALA A 322 5.50 -13.09 19.01
CA ALA A 322 4.09 -13.34 18.68
C ALA A 322 3.56 -14.62 19.33
N ALA A 323 4.31 -15.73 19.25
CA ALA A 323 3.96 -17.01 19.88
C ALA A 323 3.84 -16.89 21.42
N LYS A 324 4.66 -16.04 22.05
CA LYS A 324 4.59 -15.74 23.49
C LYS A 324 3.55 -14.69 23.87
N LYS A 325 2.68 -14.29 22.92
CA LYS A 325 1.64 -13.28 23.08
C LYS A 325 2.21 -11.93 23.56
N LEU A 326 3.41 -11.59 23.08
CA LEU A 326 4.07 -10.29 23.29
C LEU A 326 3.74 -9.30 22.17
N SER A 327 2.76 -9.60 21.32
CA SER A 327 2.23 -8.70 20.30
C SER A 327 0.78 -8.38 20.64
N THR A 328 0.38 -7.11 20.49
CA THR A 328 -1.02 -6.67 20.63
C THR A 328 -1.83 -6.93 19.36
N VAL A 329 -1.16 -7.36 18.29
CA VAL A 329 -1.75 -7.73 17.00
C VAL A 329 -1.40 -9.18 16.65
N HIS A 330 -2.26 -9.82 15.87
CA HIS A 330 -1.94 -11.11 15.28
C HIS A 330 -0.83 -10.92 14.23
N VAL A 331 0.23 -11.71 14.35
CA VAL A 331 1.34 -11.74 13.39
C VAL A 331 1.19 -13.00 12.55
N GLN A 332 1.23 -12.83 11.24
CA GLN A 332 1.13 -13.91 10.27
C GLN A 332 2.38 -13.92 9.40
N ARG A 333 3.06 -15.07 9.35
CA ARG A 333 4.14 -15.33 8.40
C ARG A 333 3.56 -15.68 7.05
N HIS A 334 4.18 -15.20 5.98
CA HIS A 334 3.84 -15.54 4.60
C HIS A 334 5.07 -16.11 3.91
N ASP A 335 4.96 -17.30 3.32
CA ASP A 335 6.08 -17.93 2.59
C ASP A 335 6.34 -17.23 1.24
N ASP A 336 5.28 -16.81 0.55
CA ASP A 336 5.36 -15.87 -0.58
C ASP A 336 4.62 -14.57 -0.21
N ALA A 337 5.39 -13.54 0.12
CA ALA A 337 4.86 -12.25 0.51
C ALA A 337 4.29 -11.44 -0.68
N THR A 338 4.46 -11.91 -1.92
CA THR A 338 4.00 -11.25 -3.15
C THR A 338 2.98 -12.05 -3.94
N ASP A 339 2.52 -13.18 -3.39
CA ASP A 339 1.48 -13.99 -4.01
C ASP A 339 0.22 -13.14 -4.29
N GLY A 340 -0.27 -13.23 -5.53
CA GLY A 340 -1.39 -12.45 -6.06
C GLY A 340 -1.08 -11.01 -6.49
N TRP A 341 0.16 -10.53 -6.40
CA TRP A 341 0.48 -9.11 -6.68
C TRP A 341 0.67 -8.81 -8.17
N ALA A 342 0.72 -9.82 -9.04
CA ALA A 342 0.93 -9.67 -10.49
C ALA A 342 2.16 -8.83 -10.86
N LEU A 343 3.27 -9.00 -10.13
CA LEU A 343 4.50 -8.24 -10.35
C LEU A 343 5.11 -8.47 -11.74
N ALA A 344 4.96 -9.67 -12.31
CA ALA A 344 5.48 -10.01 -13.64
C ALA A 344 4.89 -9.13 -14.76
N THR A 345 3.69 -8.60 -14.58
CA THR A 345 3.00 -7.70 -15.53
C THR A 345 2.98 -6.26 -15.03
N GLY A 346 3.75 -5.91 -13.99
CA GLY A 346 3.71 -4.58 -13.37
C GLY A 346 2.35 -4.23 -12.75
N GLY A 347 1.60 -5.26 -12.31
CA GLY A 347 0.29 -5.11 -11.69
C GLY A 347 -0.87 -4.95 -12.68
N TYR A 348 -0.67 -5.26 -13.96
CA TYR A 348 -1.71 -5.24 -15.00
C TYR A 348 -2.28 -6.65 -15.23
N LEU A 349 -3.50 -6.71 -15.78
CA LEU A 349 -4.06 -7.98 -16.25
C LEU A 349 -3.22 -8.50 -17.43
N ALA A 350 -2.92 -9.80 -17.41
CA ALA A 350 -2.19 -10.50 -18.46
C ALA A 350 -3.03 -10.73 -19.73
#